data_AF-A0A527IMG7-F1
#
_entry.id   AF-A0A527IMG7-F1
#
_cell.length_a   1.000
_cell.length_b   1.000
_cell.length_c   1.000
_cell.angle_alpha   90.00
_cell.angle_beta   90.00
_cell.angle_gamma   90.00
#
_symmetry.space_group_name_H-M   'P 1'
#
loop_
_entity.id
_entity.type
_entity.pdbx_description
1 polymer ?
#
loop_
_entity_poly.entity_id
_entity_poly.type
_entity_poly.pdbx_seq_one_letter_code
_entity_poly.pdbx_strand_id
1 'polypeptide(L)'
;VSRPPQGHPLIVQAGSSEDGKNFATAQADAHFAIYSTKEDGIKYRQDINERLARHGRRPESFKILPGILPVVAASEAEGREKQEYLQTLLPDQVGIDLLSSWSGLDLSLFPPDGPLLQDWFVSGAADGFNLMFPLLPEDWVNFAEQVVPELQRRGVFPTEYAPGTLRDRFGLARPANRFAEQRDNARAVS
;
A
#
# COMPACT_ATOMS: atom_id res chain seq x y z
N VAL A 1 4.95 24.98 -21.33
CA VAL A 1 3.98 24.69 -20.26
C VAL A 1 4.75 24.35 -19.00
N SER A 2 4.44 24.97 -17.85
CA SER A 2 5.09 24.66 -16.57
C SER A 2 4.58 23.32 -16.03
N ARG A 3 5.45 22.53 -15.40
CA ARG A 3 5.07 21.24 -14.77
C ARG A 3 4.60 21.46 -13.33
N PRO A 4 3.76 20.57 -12.78
CA PRO A 4 3.45 20.56 -11.36
C PRO A 4 4.71 20.56 -10.46
N PRO A 5 4.63 21.05 -9.21
CA PRO A 5 5.77 21.08 -8.29
C PRO A 5 6.47 19.72 -8.13
N GLN A 6 5.70 18.63 -8.10
CA GLN A 6 6.17 17.24 -8.01
C GLN A 6 6.47 16.56 -9.37
N GLY A 7 6.54 17.32 -10.46
CA GLY A 7 6.80 16.82 -11.81
C GLY A 7 5.55 16.28 -12.52
N HIS A 8 4.89 15.27 -11.97
CA HIS A 8 3.57 14.77 -12.38
C HIS A 8 2.82 14.17 -11.17
N PRO A 9 1.49 14.00 -11.23
CA PRO A 9 0.72 13.34 -10.18
C PRO A 9 1.31 11.97 -9.81
N LEU A 10 1.21 11.57 -8.54
CA LEU A 10 1.63 10.24 -8.11
C LEU A 10 0.73 9.19 -8.78
N ILE A 11 1.32 8.20 -9.43
CA ILE A 11 0.59 7.17 -10.17
C ILE A 11 0.46 5.93 -9.30
N VAL A 12 -0.77 5.55 -8.97
CA VAL A 12 -1.09 4.35 -8.20
C VAL A 12 -1.79 3.34 -9.10
N GLN A 13 -1.44 2.06 -8.98
CA GLN A 13 -2.07 0.97 -9.73
C GLN A 13 -2.37 -0.22 -8.78
N ALA A 14 -3.36 -1.05 -9.10
CA ALA A 14 -3.84 -2.12 -8.20
C ALA A 14 -4.08 -3.48 -8.90
N GLY A 15 -3.45 -3.71 -10.05
CA GLY A 15 -3.63 -4.94 -10.82
C GLY A 15 -2.65 -6.03 -10.38
N SER A 16 -3.17 -7.07 -9.73
CA SER A 16 -2.36 -8.18 -9.18
C SER A 16 -2.02 -9.30 -10.17
N SER A 17 -2.56 -9.26 -11.39
CA SER A 17 -2.21 -10.22 -12.45
C SER A 17 -0.76 -10.04 -12.91
N GLU A 18 -0.20 -11.02 -13.61
CA GLU A 18 1.16 -10.93 -14.17
C GLU A 18 1.36 -9.68 -15.04
N ASP A 19 0.42 -9.44 -15.96
CA ASP A 19 0.43 -8.24 -16.80
C ASP A 19 0.20 -6.97 -15.98
N GLY A 20 -0.68 -7.02 -14.97
CA GLY A 20 -0.93 -5.92 -14.06
C GLY A 20 0.33 -5.49 -13.30
N LYS A 21 1.06 -6.47 -12.75
CA LYS A 21 2.33 -6.25 -12.05
C LYS A 21 3.41 -5.72 -12.99
N ASN A 22 3.53 -6.26 -14.20
CA ASN A 22 4.48 -5.76 -15.20
C ASN A 22 4.16 -4.30 -15.60
N PHE A 23 2.89 -3.98 -15.79
CA PHE A 23 2.47 -2.62 -16.09
C PHE A 23 2.75 -1.67 -14.91
N ALA A 24 2.47 -2.10 -13.69
CA ALA A 24 2.74 -1.34 -12.48
C ALA A 24 4.24 -1.04 -12.33
N THR A 25 5.09 -2.05 -12.42
CA THR A 25 6.54 -1.87 -12.28
C THR A 25 7.14 -1.01 -13.40
N ALA A 26 6.53 -0.97 -14.57
CA ALA A 26 6.95 -0.08 -15.65
C ALA A 26 6.55 1.39 -15.44
N GLN A 27 5.35 1.67 -14.90
CA GLN A 27 4.73 3.00 -15.00
C GLN A 27 4.34 3.64 -13.65
N ALA A 28 4.08 2.86 -12.61
CA ALA A 28 3.50 3.35 -11.37
C ALA A 28 4.55 3.74 -10.33
N ASP A 29 4.18 4.65 -9.45
CA ASP A 29 4.97 5.09 -8.29
C ASP A 29 4.65 4.26 -7.04
N ALA A 30 3.40 3.80 -6.94
CA ALA A 30 2.91 2.97 -5.85
C ALA A 30 1.93 1.91 -6.38
N HIS A 31 1.79 0.83 -5.61
CA HIS A 31 0.94 -0.29 -5.95
C HIS A 31 0.16 -0.77 -4.73
N PHE A 32 -1.15 -0.85 -4.89
CA PHE A 32 -1.99 -1.52 -3.91
C PHE A 32 -1.89 -3.02 -4.13
N ALA A 33 -1.48 -3.73 -3.08
CA ALA A 33 -1.28 -5.17 -3.12
C ALA A 33 -2.28 -5.88 -2.20
N ILE A 34 -2.49 -7.16 -2.46
CA ILE A 34 -3.31 -8.03 -1.63
C ILE A 34 -2.49 -9.29 -1.37
N TYR A 35 -2.21 -9.54 -0.10
CA TYR A 35 -1.64 -10.78 0.40
C TYR A 35 -1.97 -10.89 1.89
N SER A 36 -2.15 -12.11 2.38
CA SER A 36 -2.69 -12.37 3.72
C SER A 36 -1.62 -12.67 4.77
N THR A 37 -0.38 -12.95 4.35
CA THR A 37 0.72 -13.31 5.25
C THR A 37 1.96 -12.45 5.01
N LYS A 38 2.81 -12.37 6.04
CA LYS A 38 4.10 -11.67 5.96
C LYS A 38 5.01 -12.33 4.93
N GLU A 39 5.04 -13.66 4.93
CA GLU A 39 5.85 -14.48 4.05
C GLU A 39 5.47 -14.24 2.59
N ASP A 40 4.17 -14.15 2.30
CA ASP A 40 3.68 -13.83 0.96
C ASP A 40 4.01 -12.39 0.59
N GLY A 41 3.93 -11.44 1.52
CA GLY A 41 4.36 -10.06 1.30
C GLY A 41 5.85 -9.93 0.98
N ILE A 42 6.72 -10.70 1.64
CA ILE A 42 8.17 -10.75 1.35
C ILE A 42 8.41 -11.33 -0.05
N LYS A 43 7.75 -12.44 -0.41
CA LYS A 43 7.84 -13.01 -1.76
C LYS A 43 7.32 -12.04 -2.82
N TYR A 44 6.24 -11.34 -2.52
CA TYR A 44 5.65 -10.33 -3.41
C TYR A 44 6.63 -9.16 -3.64
N ARG A 45 7.29 -8.68 -2.58
CA ARG A 45 8.36 -7.68 -2.70
C ARG A 45 9.50 -8.16 -3.61
N GLN A 46 9.94 -9.40 -3.46
CA GLN A 46 11.01 -9.98 -4.28
C GLN A 46 10.61 -9.99 -5.76
N ASP A 47 9.41 -10.48 -6.09
CA ASP A 47 8.85 -10.49 -7.45
C ASP A 47 8.80 -9.07 -8.06
N ILE A 48 8.30 -8.09 -7.30
CA ILE A 48 8.24 -6.69 -7.76
C ILE A 48 9.65 -6.12 -7.99
N ASN A 49 10.61 -6.39 -7.10
CA ASN A 49 11.98 -5.90 -7.25
C ASN A 49 12.64 -6.46 -8.51
N GLU A 50 12.45 -7.74 -8.82
CA GLU A 50 12.95 -8.35 -10.05
C GLU A 50 12.33 -7.69 -11.30
N ARG A 51 11.04 -7.39 -11.27
CA ARG A 51 10.35 -6.71 -12.38
C ARG A 51 10.81 -5.26 -12.54
N LEU A 52 11.02 -4.52 -11.45
CA LEU A 52 11.57 -3.17 -11.49
C LEU A 52 12.95 -3.14 -12.13
N ALA A 53 13.81 -4.11 -11.79
CA ALA A 53 15.15 -4.23 -12.37
C ALA A 53 15.13 -4.39 -13.90
N ARG A 54 14.14 -5.13 -14.45
CA ARG A 54 13.95 -5.27 -15.92
C ARG A 54 13.65 -3.93 -16.62
N HIS A 55 13.14 -2.95 -15.88
CA HIS A 55 12.87 -1.59 -16.37
C HIS A 55 13.94 -0.57 -15.95
N GLY A 56 15.08 -1.02 -15.40
CA GLY A 56 16.13 -0.13 -14.89
C GLY A 56 15.69 0.70 -13.68
N ARG A 57 14.62 0.30 -13.00
CA ARG A 57 14.10 0.98 -11.81
C ARG A 57 14.66 0.34 -10.54
N ARG A 58 14.88 1.17 -9.54
CA ARG A 58 15.36 0.73 -8.22
C ARG A 58 14.17 0.49 -7.26
N PRO A 59 14.25 -0.45 -6.31
CA PRO A 59 13.17 -0.75 -5.37
C PRO A 59 12.59 0.48 -4.67
N GLU A 60 13.43 1.42 -4.24
CA GLU A 60 13.04 2.65 -3.55
C GLU A 60 12.16 3.58 -4.38
N SER A 61 12.13 3.40 -5.70
CA SER A 61 11.30 4.19 -6.62
C SER A 61 9.86 3.69 -6.72
N PHE A 62 9.50 2.64 -5.97
CA PHE A 62 8.19 1.99 -6.06
C PHE A 62 7.70 1.56 -4.68
N LYS A 63 6.46 1.93 -4.35
CA LYS A 63 5.88 1.67 -3.02
C LYS A 63 4.83 0.57 -3.06
N ILE A 64 4.94 -0.41 -2.17
CA ILE A 64 3.96 -1.49 -2.03
C ILE A 64 3.10 -1.20 -0.80
N LEU A 65 1.79 -1.11 -1.03
CA LEU A 65 0.80 -0.69 -0.05
C LEU A 65 -0.28 -1.78 0.08
N PRO A 66 -0.08 -2.83 0.89
CA PRO A 66 -1.11 -3.81 1.12
C PRO A 66 -2.36 -3.20 1.76
N GLY A 67 -3.53 -3.69 1.36
CA GLY A 67 -4.80 -3.41 2.02
C GLY A 67 -4.91 -4.12 3.36
N ILE A 68 -5.38 -3.42 4.39
CA ILE A 68 -5.69 -4.01 5.70
C ILE A 68 -7.04 -3.52 6.21
N LEU A 69 -7.70 -4.35 7.02
CA LEU A 69 -8.92 -4.01 7.74
C LEU A 69 -8.61 -4.02 9.25
N PRO A 70 -8.14 -2.89 9.82
CA PRO A 70 -7.76 -2.87 11.22
C PRO A 70 -9.02 -2.83 12.11
N VAL A 71 -9.06 -3.70 13.11
CA VAL A 71 -10.00 -3.63 14.22
C VAL A 71 -9.23 -3.18 15.47
N VAL A 72 -9.59 -2.02 16.00
CA VAL A 72 -8.95 -1.44 17.19
C VAL A 72 -9.89 -1.63 18.38
N ALA A 73 -9.33 -2.19 19.47
CA ALA A 73 -10.02 -2.48 20.72
C ALA A 73 -9.03 -2.40 21.90
N ALA A 74 -9.53 -2.19 23.12
CA ALA A 74 -8.67 -2.07 24.30
C ALA A 74 -8.14 -3.42 24.81
N SER A 75 -8.68 -4.55 24.33
CA SER A 75 -8.23 -5.91 24.64
C SER A 75 -8.47 -6.88 23.48
N GLU A 76 -7.79 -8.03 23.50
CA GLU A 76 -8.04 -9.12 22.51
C GLU A 76 -9.45 -9.70 22.60
N ALA A 77 -10.07 -9.71 23.79
CA ALA A 77 -11.43 -10.19 23.96
C ALA A 77 -12.42 -9.24 23.28
N GLU A 78 -12.30 -7.94 23.55
CA GLU A 78 -13.11 -6.90 22.89
C GLU A 78 -12.86 -6.85 21.38
N GLY A 79 -11.61 -7.06 20.94
CA GLY A 79 -11.28 -7.17 19.51
C GLY A 79 -12.02 -8.32 18.83
N ARG A 80 -12.11 -9.49 19.49
CA ARG A 80 -12.87 -10.64 19.00
C ARG A 80 -14.37 -10.38 18.98
N GLU A 81 -14.94 -9.81 20.04
CA GLU A 81 -16.37 -9.46 20.06
C GLU A 81 -16.72 -8.46 18.96
N LYS A 82 -15.86 -7.45 18.73
CA LYS A 82 -16.03 -6.48 17.66
C LYS A 82 -15.91 -7.13 16.28
N GLN A 83 -14.97 -8.05 16.09
CA GLN A 83 -14.82 -8.81 14.86
C GLN A 83 -16.06 -9.69 14.58
N GLU A 84 -16.56 -10.40 15.59
CA GLU A 84 -17.79 -11.20 15.49
C GLU A 84 -18.99 -10.33 15.15
N TYR A 85 -19.13 -9.17 15.81
CA TYR A 85 -20.19 -8.21 15.48
C TYR A 85 -20.09 -7.72 14.03
N LEU A 86 -18.89 -7.37 13.55
CA LEU A 86 -18.67 -6.98 12.16
C LEU A 86 -19.05 -8.09 11.17
N GLN A 87 -18.77 -9.35 11.51
CA GLN A 87 -19.23 -10.50 10.72
C GLN A 87 -20.76 -10.59 10.69
N THR A 88 -21.46 -10.28 11.79
CA THR A 88 -22.95 -10.24 11.74
C THR A 88 -23.51 -9.16 10.81
N LEU A 89 -22.76 -8.07 10.58
CA LEU A 89 -23.15 -6.98 9.68
C LEU A 89 -22.82 -7.25 8.21
N LEU A 90 -22.00 -8.26 7.95
CA LEU A 90 -21.67 -8.76 6.61
C LEU A 90 -22.40 -10.07 6.40
N PRO A 91 -23.61 -10.08 5.78
CA PRO A 91 -24.24 -11.34 5.42
C PRO A 91 -23.25 -12.14 4.56
N ASP A 92 -22.93 -13.37 4.97
CA ASP A 92 -21.88 -14.20 4.34
C ASP A 92 -21.98 -14.23 2.81
N GLN A 93 -23.21 -14.25 2.30
CA GLN A 93 -23.49 -14.24 0.87
C GLN A 93 -22.98 -12.97 0.16
N VAL A 94 -23.12 -11.79 0.77
CA VAL A 94 -22.66 -10.52 0.18
C VAL A 94 -21.13 -10.45 0.13
N GLY A 95 -20.45 -10.95 1.17
CA GLY A 95 -18.99 -11.04 1.20
C GLY A 95 -18.44 -12.01 0.16
N ILE A 96 -19.05 -13.19 0.06
CA ILE A 96 -18.71 -14.21 -0.94
C ILE A 96 -18.98 -13.72 -2.36
N ASP A 97 -20.13 -13.08 -2.63
CA ASP A 97 -20.49 -12.58 -3.96
C ASP A 97 -19.53 -11.47 -4.42
N LEU A 98 -19.16 -10.54 -3.53
CA LEU A 98 -18.25 -9.44 -3.84
C LEU A 98 -16.82 -9.95 -4.12
N LEU A 99 -16.32 -10.85 -3.28
CA LEU A 99 -14.98 -11.43 -3.43
C LEU A 99 -14.90 -12.40 -4.61
N SER A 100 -15.97 -13.14 -4.91
CA SER A 100 -16.05 -14.01 -6.09
C SER A 100 -16.11 -13.20 -7.38
N SER A 101 -16.84 -12.07 -7.38
CA SER A 101 -16.88 -11.14 -8.51
C SER A 101 -15.54 -10.48 -8.81
N TRP A 102 -14.72 -10.20 -7.79
CA TRP A 102 -13.42 -9.54 -7.96
C TRP A 102 -12.27 -10.52 -8.26
N SER A 103 -12.38 -11.77 -7.81
CA SER A 103 -11.29 -12.75 -7.92
C SER A 103 -11.52 -13.85 -8.95
N GLY A 104 -12.77 -14.12 -9.36
CA GLY A 104 -13.12 -15.26 -10.21
C GLY A 104 -12.94 -16.63 -9.54
N LEU A 105 -12.74 -16.67 -8.21
CA LEU A 105 -12.47 -17.85 -7.39
C LEU A 105 -13.42 -17.90 -6.19
N ASP A 106 -13.76 -19.09 -5.72
CA ASP A 106 -14.48 -19.31 -4.45
C ASP A 106 -13.47 -19.23 -3.29
N LEU A 107 -13.70 -18.30 -2.37
CA LEU A 107 -12.75 -17.89 -1.33
C LEU A 107 -13.15 -18.32 0.09
N SER A 108 -14.11 -19.24 0.22
CA SER A 108 -14.59 -19.78 1.51
C SER A 108 -13.56 -20.60 2.34
N LEU A 109 -12.27 -20.60 1.98
CA LEU A 109 -11.25 -21.54 2.49
C LEU A 109 -10.05 -20.92 3.23
N PHE A 110 -10.07 -19.63 3.61
CA PHE A 110 -8.89 -18.96 4.21
C PHE A 110 -9.15 -18.37 5.61
N PRO A 111 -8.29 -18.62 6.62
CA PRO A 111 -8.44 -18.08 7.97
C PRO A 111 -7.78 -16.69 8.16
N PRO A 112 -8.43 -15.74 8.86
CA PRO A 112 -7.83 -14.47 9.29
C PRO A 112 -7.26 -14.61 10.71
N ASP A 113 -6.02 -14.13 10.97
CA ASP A 113 -5.61 -13.43 12.22
C ASP A 113 -4.07 -13.37 12.42
N GLY A 114 -3.58 -12.22 12.93
CA GLY A 114 -2.22 -12.00 13.45
C GLY A 114 -1.94 -10.52 13.78
N PRO A 115 -0.87 -10.18 14.54
CA PRO A 115 -0.42 -8.79 14.74
C PRO A 115 0.57 -8.39 13.61
N LEU A 116 0.14 -7.53 12.69
CA LEU A 116 0.71 -7.51 11.33
C LEU A 116 1.54 -6.26 10.98
N LEU A 117 1.18 -5.07 11.49
CA LEU A 117 1.60 -3.83 10.81
C LEU A 117 3.08 -3.48 10.96
N GLN A 118 3.59 -3.49 12.19
CA GLN A 118 5.00 -3.19 12.42
C GLN A 118 5.90 -4.25 11.79
N ASP A 119 5.55 -5.52 11.97
CA ASP A 119 6.37 -6.64 11.50
C ASP A 119 6.49 -6.68 9.98
N TRP A 120 5.40 -6.34 9.27
CA TRP A 120 5.39 -6.27 7.80
C TRP A 120 6.16 -5.06 7.28
N PHE A 121 6.07 -3.92 7.99
CA PHE A 121 6.84 -2.73 7.64
C PHE A 121 8.34 -2.94 7.84
N VAL A 122 8.75 -3.43 9.02
CA VAL A 122 10.17 -3.67 9.36
C VAL A 122 10.78 -4.77 8.51
N SER A 123 10.02 -5.78 8.09
CA SER A 123 10.52 -6.82 7.19
C SER A 123 10.56 -6.41 5.71
N GLY A 124 10.09 -5.21 5.36
CA GLY A 124 10.00 -4.74 3.97
C GLY A 124 8.90 -5.41 3.14
N ALA A 125 7.99 -6.16 3.78
CA ALA A 125 6.81 -6.70 3.11
C ALA A 125 5.92 -5.55 2.61
N ALA A 126 5.81 -4.47 3.39
CA ALA A 126 5.02 -3.28 3.08
C ALA A 126 5.84 -1.98 3.25
N ASP A 127 5.59 -0.97 2.42
CA ASP A 127 6.12 0.40 2.62
C ASP A 127 5.13 1.33 3.34
N GLY A 128 3.93 0.82 3.60
CA GLY A 128 2.77 1.53 4.13
C GLY A 128 1.51 0.69 3.91
N PHE A 129 0.35 1.17 4.31
CA PHE A 129 -0.88 0.39 4.25
C PHE A 129 -2.02 1.21 3.65
N ASN A 130 -2.87 0.55 2.86
CA ASN A 130 -4.16 1.10 2.47
C ASN A 130 -5.20 0.68 3.53
N LEU A 131 -5.65 1.63 4.35
CA LEU A 131 -6.53 1.37 5.49
C LEU A 131 -7.99 1.33 5.03
N MET A 132 -8.66 0.21 5.25
CA MET A 132 -10.08 0.04 4.98
C MET A 132 -10.80 -0.19 6.30
N PHE A 133 -11.46 0.84 6.81
CA PHE A 133 -12.18 0.77 8.08
C PHE A 133 -13.59 0.21 7.86
N PRO A 134 -14.02 -0.81 8.64
CA PRO A 134 -15.33 -1.41 8.47
C PRO A 134 -16.45 -0.50 8.99
N LEU A 135 -16.24 0.27 10.06
CA LEU A 135 -17.21 1.22 10.60
C LEU A 135 -16.64 2.64 10.69
N LEU A 136 -17.17 3.53 9.86
CA LEU A 136 -16.85 4.96 9.89
C LEU A 136 -17.99 5.74 10.56
N PRO A 137 -17.70 6.81 11.34
CA PRO A 137 -16.39 7.39 11.62
C PRO A 137 -15.69 6.80 12.87
N GLU A 138 -16.16 5.71 13.46
CA GLU A 138 -15.63 5.27 14.76
C GLU A 138 -14.21 4.65 14.64
N ASP A 139 -13.99 3.78 13.67
CA ASP A 139 -12.73 3.02 13.59
C ASP A 139 -11.53 3.89 13.20
N TRP A 140 -11.71 4.88 12.32
CA TRP A 140 -10.60 5.78 11.97
C TRP A 140 -10.23 6.72 13.13
N VAL A 141 -11.20 7.12 13.96
CA VAL A 141 -10.94 7.87 15.21
C VAL A 141 -10.17 6.99 16.19
N ASN A 142 -10.66 5.78 16.46
CA ASN A 142 -9.97 4.84 17.35
C ASN A 142 -8.54 4.52 16.88
N PHE A 143 -8.34 4.34 15.57
CA PHE A 143 -7.02 4.13 15.01
C PHE A 143 -6.11 5.36 15.20
N ALA A 144 -6.63 6.56 14.94
CA ALA A 144 -5.89 7.81 15.12
C ALA A 144 -5.55 8.10 16.59
N GLU A 145 -6.41 7.74 17.53
CA GLU A 145 -6.23 8.02 18.96
C GLU A 145 -5.43 6.94 19.70
N GLN A 146 -5.50 5.68 19.25
CA GLN A 146 -4.89 4.55 19.97
C GLN A 146 -3.68 3.97 19.23
N VAL A 147 -3.74 3.82 17.90
CA VAL A 147 -2.68 3.17 17.13
C VAL A 147 -1.60 4.15 16.71
N VAL A 148 -1.96 5.32 16.18
CA VAL A 148 -0.99 6.33 15.72
C VAL A 148 -0.01 6.76 16.82
N PRO A 149 -0.44 7.08 18.06
CA PRO A 149 0.49 7.44 19.13
C PRO A 149 1.46 6.31 19.48
N GLU A 150 1.00 5.06 19.40
CA GLU A 150 1.86 3.90 19.65
C GLU A 150 2.91 3.72 18.53
N LEU A 151 2.52 3.91 17.27
CA LEU A 151 3.47 3.90 16.15
C LEU A 151 4.49 5.05 16.25
N GLN A 152 4.06 6.23 16.68
CA GLN A 152 4.94 7.38 16.94
C GLN A 152 5.90 7.10 18.10
N ARG A 153 5.40 6.54 19.22
CA ARG A 153 6.22 6.13 20.38
C ARG A 153 7.30 5.13 19.99
N ARG A 154 7.00 4.23 19.05
CA ARG A 154 7.93 3.24 18.50
C ARG A 154 8.85 3.79 17.42
N GLY A 155 8.69 5.06 17.00
CA GLY A 155 9.51 5.71 15.98
C GLY A 155 9.26 5.22 14.55
N VAL A 156 8.15 4.51 14.31
CA VAL A 156 7.78 3.96 12.98
C VAL A 156 6.70 4.79 12.28
N PHE A 157 6.27 5.91 12.88
CA PHE A 157 5.36 6.86 12.27
C PHE A 157 5.75 8.30 12.64
N PRO A 158 5.66 9.27 11.70
CA PRO A 158 6.04 10.65 11.96
C PRO A 158 5.13 11.34 12.99
N THR A 159 5.71 12.22 13.80
CA THR A 159 4.99 13.09 14.74
C THR A 159 4.54 14.40 14.12
N GLU A 160 5.17 14.80 13.01
CA GLU A 160 4.85 16.00 12.25
C GLU A 160 5.06 15.77 10.75
N TYR A 161 4.36 16.54 9.92
CA TYR A 161 4.58 16.52 8.48
C TYR A 161 5.64 17.55 8.09
N ALA A 162 6.73 17.07 7.48
CA ALA A 162 7.68 17.96 6.83
C ALA A 162 7.02 18.71 5.65
N PRO A 163 7.42 19.96 5.37
CA PRO A 163 6.98 20.67 4.17
C PRO A 163 7.43 19.90 2.92
N GLY A 164 6.61 19.93 1.87
CA GLY A 164 6.92 19.22 0.63
C GLY A 164 5.66 18.77 -0.10
N THR A 165 5.89 18.06 -1.19
CA THR A 165 4.86 17.48 -2.05
C THR A 165 4.44 16.10 -1.53
N LEU A 166 3.36 15.55 -2.10
CA LEU A 166 2.95 14.18 -1.80
C LEU A 166 4.07 13.18 -2.12
N ARG A 167 4.79 13.40 -3.21
CA ARG A 167 5.92 12.55 -3.62
C ARG A 167 7.05 12.56 -2.58
N ASP A 168 7.35 13.71 -1.98
CA ASP A 168 8.35 13.83 -0.92
C ASP A 168 7.94 13.03 0.33
N ARG A 169 6.66 13.03 0.67
CA ARG A 169 6.11 12.21 1.78
C ARG A 169 6.23 10.71 1.55
N PHE A 170 6.22 10.28 0.28
CA PHE A 170 6.47 8.89 -0.10
C PHE A 170 7.97 8.57 -0.21
N GLY A 171 8.86 9.55 -0.02
CA GLY A 171 10.30 9.39 -0.21
C GLY A 171 10.70 9.09 -1.67
N LEU A 172 9.89 9.57 -2.62
CA LEU A 172 10.10 9.33 -4.06
C LEU A 172 10.81 10.52 -4.70
N ALA A 173 11.74 10.25 -5.60
CA ALA A 173 12.42 11.31 -6.35
C ALA A 173 11.48 11.99 -7.34
N ARG A 174 11.64 13.31 -7.51
CA ARG A 174 10.92 14.06 -8.55
C ARG A 174 11.32 13.55 -9.95
N PRO A 175 10.37 13.10 -10.78
CA PRO A 175 10.68 12.53 -12.09
C PRO A 175 11.23 13.59 -13.04
N ALA A 176 12.34 13.27 -13.70
CA ALA A 176 12.98 14.11 -14.69
C ALA A 176 12.02 14.45 -15.85
N ASN A 177 12.33 15.52 -16.57
CA ASN A 177 11.60 15.86 -17.79
C ASN A 177 12.24 15.13 -18.97
N ARG A 178 11.53 14.14 -19.52
CA ARG A 178 11.97 13.37 -20.70
C ARG A 178 12.32 14.25 -21.91
N PHE A 179 11.69 15.43 -22.03
CA PHE A 179 11.98 16.38 -23.10
C PHE A 179 13.14 17.33 -22.79
N ALA A 180 13.56 17.44 -21.52
CA ALA A 180 14.76 18.18 -21.15
C ALA A 180 16.02 17.36 -21.46
N GLU A 181 16.02 16.08 -21.08
CA GLU A 181 17.13 15.15 -21.38
C GLU A 181 17.40 15.02 -22.89
N GLN A 182 16.35 14.97 -23.71
CA GLN A 182 16.47 14.94 -25.17
C GLN A 182 17.07 16.23 -25.75
N ARG A 183 16.82 17.40 -25.14
CA ARG A 183 17.40 18.67 -25.59
C ARG A 183 18.88 18.80 -25.26
N ASP A 184 19.28 18.31 -24.09
CA ASP A 184 20.68 18.36 -23.66
C ASP A 184 21.54 17.37 -24.49
N ASN A 185 21.03 16.18 -24.78
CA ASN A 185 21.69 15.25 -25.72
C ASN A 185 21.75 15.80 -27.15
N ALA A 186 20.71 16.48 -27.63
CA ALA A 186 20.73 17.10 -28.96
C ALA A 186 21.76 18.24 -29.07
N ARG A 187 22.04 18.96 -27.98
CA ARG A 187 23.08 20.01 -27.91
C ARG A 187 24.49 19.47 -27.74
N ALA A 188 24.67 18.30 -27.12
CA ALA A 188 25.99 17.71 -26.93
C ALA A 188 26.57 17.05 -28.21
N VAL A 189 25.73 16.83 -29.22
CA VAL A 189 26.09 16.20 -30.50
C VAL A 189 26.19 17.23 -31.65
N SER A 190 26.01 18.52 -31.36
CA SER A 190 26.16 19.65 -32.30
C SER A 190 27.40 20.48 -31.98
#